data_AF-A0A1K2HSE4-F1
#
_entry.id   AF-A0A1K2HSE4-F1
#
_cell.length_a   1.000
_cell.length_b   1.000
_cell.length_c   1.000
_cell.angle_alpha   90.00
_cell.angle_beta   90.00
_cell.angle_gamma   90.00
#
_symmetry.space_group_name_H-M   'P 1'
#
loop_
_entity.id
_entity.type
_entity.pdbx_description
1 polymer ?
#
loop_
_entity_poly.entity_id
_entity_poly.type
_entity_poly.pdbx_seq_one_letter_code
_entity_poly.pdbx_strand_id
1 'polypeptide(L)'
;MIELFQRSIFEENLALSFFLGMCTYLAVSRRIDTAIGVGIALIIVQGISVPLNHLLYQHLLRADALGWLGLPGTDLRFMRLITFIGIVAALVQLLEMLLDRYVPALHRALGIYLPLLAINCAIIGGSLFMAERQYDLAESAVFAIGSGVGWALAIVTLAALRERLRYADVPRGLEGLGMAFIVTGLIAMGFSAFAGVRAI
;
A
#
# COMPACT_ATOMS: atom_id res chain seq x y z
N MET A 1 -0.66 -17.94 9.89
CA MET A 1 -1.62 -17.02 9.26
C MET A 1 -2.06 -15.87 10.16
N ILE A 2 -2.65 -16.11 11.34
CA ILE A 2 -3.12 -15.01 12.23
C ILE A 2 -1.96 -14.15 12.75
N GLU A 3 -0.84 -14.77 13.15
CA GLU A 3 0.38 -14.01 13.50
C GLU A 3 0.94 -13.20 12.32
N LEU A 4 0.92 -13.75 11.10
CA LEU A 4 1.39 -13.05 9.90
C LEU A 4 0.53 -11.83 9.61
N PHE A 5 -0.79 -11.94 9.81
CA PHE A 5 -1.74 -10.84 9.67
C PHE A 5 -1.51 -9.74 10.71
N GLN A 6 -1.37 -10.10 11.99
CA GLN A 6 -1.08 -9.15 13.07
C GLN A 6 0.28 -8.47 12.87
N ARG A 7 1.30 -9.24 12.47
CA ARG A 7 2.64 -8.77 12.15
C ARG A 7 2.64 -7.78 10.98
N SER A 8 1.92 -8.10 9.91
CA SER A 8 1.83 -7.23 8.73
C SER A 8 1.08 -5.91 9.00
N ILE A 9 0.13 -5.91 9.95
CA ILE A 9 -0.62 -4.71 10.34
C ILE A 9 0.19 -3.81 11.28
N PHE A 10 0.86 -4.38 12.29
CA PHE A 10 1.46 -3.62 13.40
C PHE A 10 2.98 -3.59 13.39
N GLU A 11 3.66 -4.73 13.22
CA GLU A 11 5.13 -4.82 13.31
C GLU A 11 5.82 -4.40 11.99
N GLU A 12 5.24 -4.74 10.85
CA GLU A 12 5.80 -4.53 9.51
C GLU A 12 4.93 -3.56 8.67
N ASN A 13 4.36 -2.55 9.32
CA ASN A 13 3.50 -1.59 8.65
C ASN A 13 4.26 -0.83 7.55
N LEU A 14 3.81 -0.98 6.30
CA LEU A 14 4.44 -0.38 5.12
C LEU A 14 4.51 1.16 5.20
N ALA A 15 3.50 1.81 5.80
CA ALA A 15 3.43 3.26 5.89
C ALA A 15 4.33 3.85 6.98
N LEU A 16 4.29 3.25 8.18
CA LEU A 16 4.85 3.85 9.39
C LEU A 16 6.20 3.27 9.80
N SER A 17 6.50 2.02 9.40
CA SER A 17 7.79 1.38 9.68
C SER A 17 8.75 1.44 8.49
N PHE A 18 8.23 1.31 7.27
CA PHE A 18 9.05 1.34 6.05
C PHE A 18 8.95 2.65 5.25
N PHE A 19 8.08 3.58 5.66
CA PHE A 19 7.87 4.87 4.99
C PHE A 19 7.49 4.76 3.50
N LEU A 20 6.73 3.71 3.14
CA LEU A 20 6.20 3.51 1.80
C LEU A 20 4.78 4.12 1.67
N GLY A 21 4.49 4.72 0.52
CA GLY A 21 3.19 5.32 0.18
C GLY A 21 2.99 6.74 0.69
N MET A 22 4.07 7.45 1.06
CA MET A 22 4.00 8.78 1.69
C MET A 22 3.35 9.85 0.81
N CYS A 23 3.50 9.75 -0.52
CA CYS A 23 2.97 10.75 -1.46
C CYS A 23 1.44 10.88 -1.38
N THR A 24 0.73 9.76 -1.45
CA THR A 24 -0.73 9.71 -1.37
C THR A 24 -1.22 9.88 0.07
N TYR A 25 -0.46 9.35 1.04
CA TYR A 25 -0.71 9.50 2.47
C TYR A 25 -0.74 10.97 2.93
N LEU A 26 0.22 11.80 2.50
CA LEU A 26 0.27 13.22 2.86
C LEU A 26 -0.70 14.08 2.04
N ALA A 27 -0.95 13.71 0.78
CA ALA A 27 -1.82 14.45 -0.12
C ALA A 27 -3.30 14.35 0.27
N VAL A 28 -3.79 13.16 0.65
CA VAL A 28 -5.23 12.89 0.81
C VAL A 28 -5.69 12.84 2.29
N SER A 29 -4.82 13.13 3.25
CA SER A 29 -5.14 13.12 4.69
C SER A 29 -5.83 14.39 5.20
N ARG A 30 -6.52 15.17 4.35
CA ARG A 30 -7.21 16.41 4.78
C ARG A 30 -8.59 16.18 5.39
N ARG A 31 -9.29 15.13 4.99
CA ARG A 31 -10.63 14.76 5.48
C ARG A 31 -10.66 13.27 5.77
N ILE A 32 -11.35 12.88 6.83
CA ILE A 32 -11.48 11.47 7.22
C ILE A 32 -12.23 10.68 6.14
N ASP A 33 -13.33 11.22 5.61
CA ASP A 33 -14.15 10.53 4.58
C ASP A 33 -13.33 10.15 3.34
N THR A 34 -12.46 11.07 2.87
CA THR A 34 -11.60 10.80 1.72
C THR A 34 -10.48 9.82 2.05
N ALA A 35 -9.91 9.92 3.25
CA ALA A 35 -8.85 9.02 3.71
C ALA A 35 -9.35 7.57 3.82
N ILE A 36 -10.57 7.35 4.32
CA ILE A 36 -11.20 6.02 4.37
C ILE A 36 -11.40 5.47 2.96
N GLY A 37 -11.91 6.28 2.04
CA GLY A 37 -12.12 5.87 0.64
C GLY A 37 -10.82 5.41 -0.04
N VAL A 38 -9.72 6.15 0.15
CA VAL A 38 -8.40 5.76 -0.38
C VAL A 38 -7.85 4.52 0.32
N GLY A 39 -8.01 4.42 1.64
CA GLY A 39 -7.57 3.25 2.42
C GLY A 39 -8.22 1.97 1.91
N ILE A 40 -9.54 1.99 1.68
CA ILE A 40 -10.28 0.85 1.15
C ILE A 40 -9.83 0.52 -0.28
N ALA A 41 -9.69 1.53 -1.14
CA ALA A 41 -9.17 1.34 -2.49
C ALA A 41 -7.80 0.65 -2.50
N LEU A 42 -6.90 1.07 -1.59
CA LEU A 42 -5.57 0.46 -1.46
C LEU A 42 -5.65 -0.97 -0.94
N ILE A 43 -6.51 -1.29 0.04
CA ILE A 43 -6.70 -2.66 0.52
C ILE A 43 -7.15 -3.58 -0.63
N ILE A 44 -8.09 -3.13 -1.47
CA ILE A 44 -8.60 -3.92 -2.60
C ILE A 44 -7.50 -4.13 -3.65
N VAL A 45 -6.83 -3.06 -4.09
CA VAL A 45 -5.76 -3.17 -5.09
C VAL A 45 -4.62 -4.02 -4.55
N GLN A 46 -4.22 -3.82 -3.29
CA GLN A 46 -3.15 -4.59 -2.67
C GLN A 46 -3.51 -6.07 -2.54
N GLY A 47 -4.71 -6.33 -2.00
CA GLY A 47 -5.23 -7.68 -1.78
C GLY A 47 -5.34 -8.51 -3.07
N ILE A 48 -5.55 -7.88 -4.22
CA ILE A 48 -5.62 -8.58 -5.51
C ILE A 48 -4.27 -8.62 -6.22
N SER A 49 -3.53 -7.50 -6.23
CA SER A 49 -2.27 -7.40 -6.97
C SER A 49 -1.18 -8.32 -6.44
N VAL A 50 -1.06 -8.49 -5.12
CA VAL A 50 0.01 -9.31 -4.54
C VAL A 50 -0.18 -10.81 -4.82
N PRO A 51 -1.36 -11.44 -4.62
CA PRO A 51 -1.57 -12.83 -5.02
C PRO A 51 -1.45 -13.05 -6.54
N LEU A 52 -1.90 -12.08 -7.34
CA LEU A 52 -1.80 -12.17 -8.79
C LEU A 52 -0.33 -12.08 -9.26
N ASN A 53 0.44 -11.16 -8.66
CA ASN A 53 1.89 -11.08 -8.86
C ASN A 53 2.60 -12.34 -8.36
N HIS A 54 2.12 -12.98 -7.28
CA HIS A 54 2.65 -14.25 -6.81
C HIS A 54 2.51 -15.35 -7.85
N LEU A 55 1.29 -15.51 -8.38
CA LEU A 55 0.98 -16.53 -9.37
C LEU A 55 1.84 -16.34 -10.63
N LEU A 56 1.95 -15.09 -11.10
CA LEU A 56 2.82 -14.74 -12.22
C LEU A 56 4.31 -14.92 -11.92
N TYR A 57 4.76 -14.62 -10.70
CA TYR A 57 6.16 -14.82 -10.32
C TYR A 57 6.54 -16.31 -10.36
N GLN A 58 5.65 -17.18 -9.88
CA GLN A 58 5.84 -18.62 -9.94
C GLN A 58 5.74 -19.19 -11.36
N HIS A 59 4.78 -18.71 -12.17
CA HIS A 59 4.47 -19.28 -13.50
C HIS A 59 5.22 -18.63 -14.67
N LEU A 60 5.82 -17.46 -14.49
CA LEU A 60 6.39 -16.67 -15.59
C LEU A 60 7.85 -16.25 -15.36
N LEU A 61 8.32 -16.14 -14.10
CA LEU A 61 9.65 -15.57 -13.80
C LEU A 61 10.65 -16.55 -13.15
N ARG A 62 10.23 -17.69 -12.61
CA ARG A 62 11.18 -18.70 -12.10
C ARG A 62 11.94 -19.36 -13.26
N ALA A 63 13.18 -19.76 -12.97
CA ALA A 63 14.17 -20.30 -13.93
C ALA A 63 13.74 -21.55 -14.73
N ASP A 64 12.57 -22.13 -14.44
CA ASP A 64 11.99 -23.30 -15.11
C ASP A 64 10.54 -23.09 -15.60
N ALA A 65 9.98 -21.88 -15.41
CA ALA A 65 8.55 -21.66 -15.62
C ALA A 65 8.15 -21.57 -17.11
N LEU A 66 9.10 -21.26 -17.99
CA LEU A 66 8.91 -21.24 -19.45
C LEU A 66 9.02 -22.62 -20.13
N GLY A 67 8.99 -23.71 -19.37
CA GLY A 67 8.94 -25.07 -19.93
C GLY A 67 7.72 -25.29 -20.85
N TRP A 68 6.61 -24.61 -20.58
CA TRP A 68 5.40 -24.67 -21.43
C TRP A 68 5.55 -23.90 -22.77
N LEU A 69 6.51 -22.98 -22.88
CA LEU A 69 6.74 -22.16 -24.08
C LEU A 69 7.96 -22.63 -24.91
N GLY A 70 8.63 -23.73 -24.51
CA GLY A 70 9.74 -24.32 -25.26
C GLY A 70 11.10 -23.60 -25.10
N LEU A 71 11.26 -22.74 -24.08
CA LEU A 71 12.49 -22.00 -23.78
C LEU A 71 13.02 -22.35 -22.37
N PRO A 72 13.64 -23.53 -22.17
CA PRO A 72 14.21 -23.91 -20.88
C PRO A 72 15.44 -23.03 -20.55
N GLY A 73 15.51 -22.50 -19.32
CA GLY A 73 16.71 -21.84 -18.78
C GLY A 73 16.78 -20.30 -18.90
N THR A 74 15.70 -19.61 -19.29
CA THR A 74 15.71 -18.13 -19.33
C THR A 74 15.34 -17.57 -17.95
N ASP A 75 16.31 -16.99 -17.24
CA ASP A 75 16.07 -16.34 -15.94
C ASP A 75 15.50 -14.92 -16.13
N LEU A 76 14.18 -14.78 -16.10
CA LEU A 76 13.46 -13.52 -16.31
C LEU A 76 13.30 -12.67 -15.04
N ARG A 77 14.04 -12.99 -13.97
CA ARG A 77 14.00 -12.24 -12.69
C ARG A 77 14.28 -10.74 -12.86
N PHE A 78 15.07 -10.35 -13.85
CA PHE A 78 15.36 -8.94 -14.14
C PHE A 78 14.10 -8.12 -14.49
N MET A 79 13.09 -8.73 -15.12
CA MET A 79 11.84 -8.04 -15.52
C MET A 79 10.80 -7.95 -14.41
N ARG A 80 11.06 -8.51 -13.22
CA ARG A 80 10.12 -8.57 -12.09
C ARG A 80 9.46 -7.23 -11.75
N LEU A 81 10.24 -6.17 -11.64
CA LEU A 81 9.72 -4.85 -11.28
C LEU A 81 8.75 -4.30 -12.34
N ILE A 82 9.11 -4.46 -13.62
CA ILE A 82 8.30 -3.98 -14.75
C ILE A 82 6.97 -4.74 -14.82
N THR A 83 7.01 -6.07 -14.63
CA THR A 83 5.81 -6.91 -14.60
C THR A 83 4.88 -6.52 -13.45
N PHE A 84 5.42 -6.29 -12.25
CA PHE A 84 4.63 -5.88 -11.09
C PHE A 84 3.96 -4.51 -11.30
N ILE A 85 4.69 -3.54 -11.84
CA ILE A 85 4.13 -2.21 -12.16
C ILE A 85 3.02 -2.34 -13.22
N GLY A 86 3.22 -3.15 -14.26
CA GLY A 86 2.21 -3.34 -15.32
C GLY A 86 0.90 -3.94 -14.80
N ILE A 87 0.98 -4.92 -13.91
CA ILE A 87 -0.20 -5.55 -13.29
C ILE A 87 -0.94 -4.56 -12.38
N VAL A 88 -0.19 -3.83 -11.55
CA VAL A 88 -0.77 -2.83 -10.67
C VAL A 88 -1.44 -1.73 -11.49
N ALA A 89 -0.81 -1.26 -12.56
CA ALA A 89 -1.39 -0.26 -13.46
C ALA A 89 -2.70 -0.74 -14.09
N ALA A 90 -2.75 -1.99 -14.59
CA ALA A 90 -3.97 -2.58 -15.13
C ALA A 90 -5.10 -2.69 -14.09
N LEU A 91 -4.77 -3.08 -12.85
CA LEU A 91 -5.74 -3.17 -11.75
C LEU A 91 -6.25 -1.80 -11.31
N VAL A 92 -5.38 -0.80 -11.23
CA VAL A 92 -5.77 0.57 -10.89
C VAL A 92 -6.64 1.17 -11.98
N GLN A 93 -6.35 0.88 -13.25
CA GLN A 93 -7.18 1.31 -14.38
C GLN A 93 -8.58 0.68 -14.31
N LEU A 94 -8.68 -0.59 -13.95
CA LEU A 94 -9.96 -1.25 -13.71
C LEU A 94 -10.71 -0.61 -12.53
N LEU A 95 -9.98 -0.29 -11.46
CA LEU A 95 -10.55 0.39 -10.29
C LEU A 95 -11.10 1.78 -10.64
N GLU A 96 -10.42 2.53 -11.51
CA GLU A 96 -10.88 3.84 -11.99
C GLU A 96 -12.24 3.74 -12.68
N MET A 97 -12.41 2.78 -13.58
CA MET A 97 -13.69 2.53 -14.25
C MET A 97 -14.80 2.12 -13.26
N LEU A 98 -14.47 1.31 -12.25
CA LEU A 98 -15.42 0.90 -11.21
C LEU A 98 -15.84 2.07 -10.31
N LEU A 99 -14.89 2.91 -9.90
CA LEU A 99 -15.15 4.07 -9.04
C LEU A 99 -16.01 5.12 -9.75
N ASP A 100 -15.76 5.38 -11.03
CA ASP A 100 -16.58 6.31 -11.82
C ASP A 100 -18.04 5.81 -11.92
N ARG A 101 -18.24 4.51 -12.08
CA ARG A 101 -19.58 3.92 -12.21
C ARG A 101 -20.35 3.85 -10.90
N TYR A 102 -19.73 3.40 -9.81
CA TYR A 102 -20.43 3.08 -8.56
C TYR A 102 -20.36 4.19 -7.50
N VAL A 103 -19.28 4.99 -7.47
CA VAL A 103 -19.05 5.97 -6.40
C VAL A 103 -18.53 7.31 -6.97
N PRO A 104 -19.37 8.05 -7.72
CA PRO A 104 -18.95 9.30 -8.38
C PRO A 104 -18.59 10.42 -7.40
N ALA A 105 -19.00 10.33 -6.13
CA ALA A 105 -18.57 11.25 -5.08
C ALA A 105 -17.07 11.10 -4.75
N LEU A 106 -16.59 9.85 -4.65
CA LEU A 106 -15.18 9.57 -4.36
C LEU A 106 -14.32 9.84 -5.59
N HIS A 107 -14.80 9.48 -6.79
CA HIS A 107 -14.09 9.78 -8.04
C HIS A 107 -13.88 11.30 -8.23
N ARG A 108 -14.88 12.14 -7.95
CA ARG A 108 -14.71 13.62 -8.00
C ARG A 108 -13.72 14.16 -6.98
N ALA A 109 -13.64 13.57 -5.79
CA ALA A 109 -12.70 14.00 -4.76
C ALA A 109 -11.26 13.54 -5.05
N LEU A 110 -11.11 12.47 -5.82
CA LEU A 110 -9.87 11.70 -5.91
C LEU A 110 -9.32 11.58 -7.35
N GLY A 111 -10.04 12.04 -8.37
CA GLY A 111 -9.78 11.75 -9.79
C GLY A 111 -8.33 11.93 -10.24
N ILE A 112 -7.66 12.99 -9.78
CA ILE A 112 -6.26 13.27 -10.13
C ILE A 112 -5.28 12.29 -9.43
N TYR A 113 -5.66 11.74 -8.28
CA TYR A 113 -4.84 10.86 -7.46
C TYR A 113 -5.03 9.36 -7.76
N LEU A 114 -6.07 8.96 -8.50
CA LEU A 114 -6.27 7.56 -8.89
C LEU A 114 -5.11 7.02 -9.74
N PRO A 115 -4.61 7.72 -10.78
CA PRO A 115 -3.44 7.28 -11.53
C PRO A 115 -2.17 7.20 -10.68
N LEU A 116 -2.05 8.05 -9.64
CA LEU A 116 -0.92 8.00 -8.71
C LEU A 116 -0.94 6.74 -7.82
N LEU A 117 -2.07 6.03 -7.73
CA LEU A 117 -2.14 4.76 -7.02
C LEU A 117 -1.35 3.67 -7.75
N ALA A 118 -1.24 3.72 -9.08
CA ALA A 118 -0.50 2.74 -9.88
C ALA A 118 1.00 2.72 -9.56
N ILE A 119 1.55 3.87 -9.19
CA ILE A 119 2.95 4.05 -8.80
C ILE A 119 3.12 4.15 -7.29
N ASN A 120 2.11 3.75 -6.51
CA ASN A 120 2.19 3.80 -5.06
C ASN A 120 3.25 2.80 -4.58
N CYS A 121 4.29 3.32 -3.94
CA CYS A 121 5.40 2.50 -3.48
C CYS A 121 5.01 1.51 -2.38
N ALA A 122 3.94 1.72 -1.61
CA ALA A 122 3.42 0.69 -0.71
C ALA A 122 2.89 -0.52 -1.48
N ILE A 123 2.22 -0.29 -2.61
CA ILE A 123 1.64 -1.36 -3.41
C ILE A 123 2.74 -2.19 -4.07
N ILE A 124 3.65 -1.50 -4.76
CA ILE A 124 4.81 -2.12 -5.40
C ILE A 124 5.69 -2.82 -4.35
N GLY A 125 5.94 -2.17 -3.22
CA GLY A 125 6.75 -2.70 -2.12
C GLY A 125 6.17 -3.99 -1.54
N GLY A 126 4.85 -4.09 -1.34
CA GLY A 126 4.25 -5.32 -0.85
C GLY A 126 4.37 -6.49 -1.83
N SER A 127 4.28 -6.24 -3.14
CA SER A 127 4.56 -7.28 -4.15
C SER A 127 6.02 -7.72 -4.16
N LEU A 128 6.95 -6.79 -3.89
CA LEU A 128 8.38 -7.09 -3.82
C LEU A 128 8.74 -7.86 -2.53
N PHE A 129 8.20 -7.47 -1.38
CA PHE A 129 8.40 -8.19 -0.12
C PHE A 129 7.88 -9.62 -0.19
N MET A 130 6.77 -9.84 -0.90
CA MET A 130 6.27 -11.18 -1.17
C MET A 130 7.26 -12.01 -1.99
N ALA A 131 7.91 -11.41 -2.99
CA ALA A 131 8.87 -12.12 -3.84
C ALA A 131 10.18 -12.43 -3.11
N GLU A 132 10.68 -11.51 -2.27
CA GLU A 132 11.90 -11.68 -1.48
C GLU A 132 11.71 -12.66 -0.32
N ARG A 133 10.56 -12.63 0.36
CA ARG A 133 10.26 -13.51 1.51
C ARG A 133 9.72 -14.89 1.11
N GLN A 134 9.49 -15.12 -0.19
CA GLN A 134 9.00 -16.39 -0.74
C GLN A 134 7.74 -16.93 -0.03
N TYR A 135 6.76 -16.06 0.23
CA TYR A 135 5.48 -16.47 0.82
C TYR A 135 4.72 -17.42 -0.11
N ASP A 136 3.93 -18.33 0.45
CA ASP A 136 2.98 -19.13 -0.33
C ASP A 136 1.77 -18.30 -0.81
N LEU A 137 0.96 -18.82 -1.73
CA LEU A 137 -0.25 -18.15 -2.24
C LEU A 137 -1.18 -17.69 -1.11
N ALA A 138 -1.45 -18.56 -0.14
CA ALA A 138 -2.32 -18.26 0.99
C ALA A 138 -1.70 -17.18 1.91
N GLU A 139 -0.39 -17.24 2.13
CA GLU A 139 0.33 -16.27 2.96
C GLU A 139 0.42 -14.91 2.28
N SER A 140 0.59 -14.88 0.95
CA SER A 140 0.65 -13.67 0.15
C SER A 140 -0.65 -12.87 0.20
N ALA A 141 -1.81 -13.54 0.16
CA ALA A 141 -3.11 -12.89 0.27
C ALA A 141 -3.34 -12.30 1.67
N VAL A 142 -2.99 -13.05 2.72
CA VAL A 142 -3.10 -12.58 4.11
C VAL A 142 -2.16 -11.40 4.37
N PHE A 143 -0.93 -11.45 3.86
CA PHE A 143 0.03 -10.34 3.94
C PHE A 143 -0.45 -9.11 3.17
N ALA A 144 -1.04 -9.29 2.00
CA ALA A 144 -1.55 -8.21 1.17
C ALA A 144 -2.69 -7.44 1.85
N ILE A 145 -3.66 -8.18 2.42
CA ILE A 145 -4.78 -7.58 3.15
C ILE A 145 -4.28 -6.94 4.45
N GLY A 146 -3.41 -7.64 5.20
CA GLY A 146 -2.85 -7.11 6.45
C GLY A 146 -2.08 -5.81 6.24
N SER A 147 -1.15 -5.78 5.29
CA SER A 147 -0.38 -4.58 4.96
C SER A 147 -1.23 -3.43 4.40
N GLY A 148 -2.26 -3.74 3.61
CA GLY A 148 -3.23 -2.76 3.14
C GLY A 148 -4.04 -2.15 4.28
N VAL A 149 -4.50 -2.97 5.23
CA VAL A 149 -5.24 -2.52 6.42
C VAL A 149 -4.34 -1.67 7.32
N GLY A 150 -3.07 -2.06 7.51
CA GLY A 150 -2.10 -1.28 8.26
C GLY A 150 -1.89 0.12 7.66
N TRP A 151 -1.80 0.21 6.33
CA TRP A 151 -1.70 1.49 5.63
C TRP A 151 -2.99 2.32 5.75
N ALA A 152 -4.16 1.69 5.61
CA ALA A 152 -5.46 2.35 5.76
C ALA A 152 -5.65 2.91 7.17
N LEU A 153 -5.24 2.17 8.20
CA LEU A 153 -5.29 2.62 9.58
C LEU A 153 -4.38 3.83 9.81
N ALA A 154 -3.19 3.82 9.22
CA ALA A 154 -2.27 4.96 9.29
C ALA A 154 -2.88 6.23 8.69
N ILE A 155 -3.44 6.17 7.47
CA ILE A 155 -3.97 7.37 6.81
C ILE A 155 -5.20 7.94 7.52
N VAL A 156 -6.07 7.07 8.04
CA VAL A 156 -7.25 7.48 8.83
C VAL A 156 -6.80 8.15 10.13
N THR A 157 -5.78 7.62 10.80
CA THR A 157 -5.21 8.21 12.02
C THR A 157 -4.66 9.61 11.75
N LEU A 158 -3.88 9.77 10.66
CA LEU A 158 -3.38 11.09 10.27
C LEU A 158 -4.51 12.06 9.91
N ALA A 159 -5.52 11.62 9.18
CA ALA A 159 -6.66 12.46 8.83
C ALA A 159 -7.41 12.95 10.06
N ALA A 160 -7.65 12.07 11.04
CA ALA A 160 -8.28 12.42 12.31
C ALA A 160 -7.44 13.43 13.12
N LEU A 161 -6.12 13.24 13.19
CA LEU A 161 -5.21 14.18 13.84
C LEU A 161 -5.20 15.54 13.13
N ARG A 162 -5.16 15.57 11.80
CA ARG A 162 -5.15 16.81 11.01
C ARG A 162 -6.47 17.57 11.14
N GLU A 163 -7.59 16.87 11.20
CA GLU A 163 -8.90 17.50 11.40
C GLU A 163 -8.99 18.13 12.80
N ARG A 164 -8.48 17.44 13.83
CA ARG A 164 -8.40 17.99 15.19
C ARG A 164 -7.45 19.19 15.29
N LEU A 165 -6.29 19.14 14.64
CA LEU A 165 -5.29 20.22 14.61
C LEU A 165 -5.80 21.47 13.91
N ARG A 166 -6.82 21.36 13.04
CA ARG A 166 -7.45 22.52 12.40
C ARG A 166 -8.20 23.43 13.38
N TYR A 167 -8.57 22.90 14.55
CA TYR A 167 -9.21 23.65 15.62
C TYR A 167 -8.21 24.17 16.66
N ALA A 168 -6.92 23.86 16.51
CA ALA A 168 -5.86 24.34 17.39
C ALA A 168 -5.17 25.58 16.78
N ASP A 169 -4.58 26.42 17.63
CA ASP A 169 -3.74 27.54 17.19
C ASP A 169 -2.37 27.03 16.75
N VAL A 170 -2.20 26.88 15.44
CA VAL A 170 -0.96 26.42 14.82
C VAL A 170 -0.23 27.62 14.26
N PRO A 171 1.11 27.74 14.41
CA PRO A 171 1.86 28.82 13.79
C PRO A 171 1.67 28.84 12.27
N ARG A 172 1.31 30.03 11.73
CA ARG A 172 0.92 30.26 10.32
C ARG A 172 1.91 29.74 9.27
N GLY A 173 3.19 29.66 9.61
CA GLY A 173 4.24 29.14 8.71
C GLY A 173 4.27 27.61 8.57
N LEU A 174 3.64 26.87 9.49
CA LEU A 174 3.63 25.40 9.52
C LEU A 174 2.26 24.81 9.13
N GLU A 175 1.27 25.65 8.82
CA GLU A 175 -0.06 25.20 8.42
C GLU A 175 -0.02 24.34 7.16
N GLY A 176 -0.83 23.28 7.14
CA GLY A 176 -0.97 22.40 5.99
C GLY A 176 0.05 21.26 5.93
N LEU A 177 1.04 21.35 5.04
CA LEU A 177 1.94 20.23 4.71
C LEU A 177 3.06 20.07 5.74
N GLY A 178 3.64 21.17 6.24
CA GLY A 178 4.72 21.14 7.24
C GLY A 178 4.28 20.44 8.53
N MET A 179 3.12 20.81 9.06
CA MET A 179 2.50 20.12 10.19
C MET A 179 2.26 18.63 9.88
N ALA A 180 1.78 18.28 8.68
CA ALA A 180 1.52 16.88 8.34
C ALA A 180 2.80 16.03 8.43
N PHE A 181 3.95 16.55 8.00
CA PHE A 181 5.24 15.88 8.17
C PHE A 181 5.63 15.70 9.65
N ILE A 182 5.48 16.75 10.47
CA ILE A 182 5.81 16.70 11.90
C ILE A 182 4.92 15.67 12.62
N VAL A 183 3.61 15.73 12.39
CA VAL A 183 2.64 14.79 12.97
C VAL A 183 2.92 13.37 12.51
N THR A 184 3.24 13.18 11.23
CA THR A 184 3.61 11.84 10.72
C THR A 184 4.85 11.30 11.41
N GLY A 185 5.87 12.13 11.64
CA GLY A 185 7.06 11.75 12.41
C GLY A 185 6.74 11.37 13.85
N LEU A 186 5.85 12.13 14.52
CA LEU A 186 5.38 11.82 15.87
C LEU A 186 4.60 10.49 15.93
N ILE A 187 3.71 10.24 14.95
CA ILE A 187 3.00 8.96 14.83
C ILE A 187 4.00 7.82 14.59
N ALA A 188 4.99 8.00 13.73
CA ALA A 188 6.01 7.00 13.44
C ALA A 188 6.83 6.64 14.69
N MET A 189 7.20 7.63 15.52
CA MET A 189 7.84 7.38 16.82
C MET A 189 6.93 6.65 17.82
N GLY A 190 5.62 6.89 17.78
CA GLY A 190 4.66 6.10 18.57
C GLY A 190 4.56 4.65 18.07
N PHE A 191 4.62 4.45 16.75
CA PHE A 191 4.54 3.13 16.13
C PHE A 191 5.82 2.31 16.27
N SER A 192 7.00 2.94 16.38
CA SER A 192 8.26 2.23 16.60
C SER A 192 8.29 1.45 17.93
N ALA A 193 7.45 1.83 18.90
CA ALA A 193 7.25 1.05 20.13
C ALA A 193 6.67 -0.35 19.84
N PHE A 194 5.87 -0.52 18.79
CA PHE A 194 5.32 -1.82 18.39
C PHE A 194 6.29 -2.66 17.56
N ALA A 195 7.27 -2.03 16.90
CA ALA A 195 8.30 -2.74 16.13
C ALA A 195 9.24 -3.58 17.02
N GLY A 196 9.33 -3.27 18.32
CA GLY A 196 10.18 -3.97 19.30
C GLY A 196 9.55 -5.18 19.98
N VAL A 197 8.29 -5.53 19.70
CA VAL A 197 7.54 -6.57 20.45
C VAL A 197 8.05 -8.01 20.22
N ARG A 198 9.07 -8.22 19.37
CA ARG A 198 9.75 -9.52 19.16
C ARG A 198 11.25 -9.55 19.52
N ALA A 199 11.74 -8.65 20.37
CA ALA A 199 13.11 -8.75 20.92
C ALA A 199 13.21 -9.59 22.20
N ILE A 200 12.15 -10.31 22.60
CA ILE A 200 12.12 -11.22 23.76
C ILE A 200 11.38 -12.50 23.37
#